data_AF-A0A5B8EDA6-F1
#
_entry.id   AF-A0A5B8EDA6-F1
#
_cell.length_a   1.000
_cell.length_b   1.000
_cell.length_c   1.000
_cell.angle_alpha   90.00
_cell.angle_beta   90.00
_cell.angle_gamma   90.00
#
_symmetry.space_group_name_H-M   'P 1'
#
loop_
_entity.id
_entity.type
_entity.pdbx_description
1 polymer ?
#
loop_
_entity_poly.entity_id
_entity_poly.type
_entity_poly.pdbx_seq_one_letter_code
_entity_poly.pdbx_strand_id
1 'polypeptide(L)'
;MKRHTKLLIFVAMLLCAIGLISTNSKTVQATYLNGNDYTDMCKRYVKVVKTVKVYKVRTGTCEANNHFKYYGKLKKGSHVWISRWLMSTGGGWVIINDGKYYSTRRTFFFAVNPHGYNRANWYKRIA
;
A
#
# COMPACT_ATOMS: atom_id res chain seq x y z
N MET A 1 -10.39 27.63 53.07
CA MET A 1 -9.98 27.67 51.65
C MET A 1 -9.71 26.31 50.97
N LYS A 2 -9.31 25.22 51.66
CA LYS A 2 -8.91 23.94 51.02
C LYS A 2 -10.03 23.07 50.42
N ARG A 3 -11.30 23.25 50.82
CA ARG A 3 -12.44 22.40 50.40
C ARG A 3 -12.97 22.75 48.99
N HIS A 4 -12.97 24.03 48.62
CA HIS A 4 -13.45 24.49 47.31
C HIS A 4 -12.46 24.14 46.19
N THR A 5 -11.15 24.12 46.47
CA THR A 5 -10.12 23.72 45.50
C THR A 5 -10.26 22.27 45.05
N LYS A 6 -10.58 21.34 45.98
CA LYS A 6 -10.82 19.93 45.64
C LYS A 6 -12.07 19.74 44.77
N LEU A 7 -13.12 20.51 45.05
CA LEU A 7 -14.37 20.51 44.28
C LEU A 7 -14.13 21.03 42.85
N LEU A 8 -13.39 22.14 42.70
CA LEU A 8 -13.05 22.72 41.40
C LEU A 8 -12.20 21.78 40.54
N ILE A 9 -11.22 21.10 41.15
CA ILE A 9 -10.41 20.08 40.45
C ILE A 9 -11.29 18.91 39.97
N PHE A 10 -12.23 18.46 40.79
CA PHE A 10 -13.13 17.38 40.43
C PHE A 10 -14.06 17.75 39.26
N VAL A 11 -14.62 18.97 39.30
CA VAL A 11 -15.47 19.51 38.21
C VAL A 11 -14.67 19.69 36.91
N ALA A 12 -13.42 20.16 36.99
CA ALA A 12 -12.54 20.29 35.83
C ALA A 12 -12.21 18.94 35.18
N MET A 13 -11.93 17.90 35.98
CA MET A 13 -11.70 16.55 35.46
C MET A 13 -12.97 15.95 34.84
N LEU A 14 -14.14 16.19 35.43
CA LEU A 14 -15.41 15.73 34.89
C LEU A 14 -15.74 16.38 33.54
N LEU A 15 -15.52 17.70 33.41
CA LEU A 15 -15.70 18.42 32.16
C LEU A 15 -14.71 17.94 31.07
N CYS A 16 -13.48 17.61 31.44
CA CYS A 16 -12.49 17.05 30.53
C CYS A 16 -12.89 15.64 30.04
N ALA A 17 -13.43 14.80 30.93
CA ALA A 17 -13.95 13.49 30.59
C ALA A 17 -15.17 13.56 29.65
N ILE A 18 -16.08 14.51 29.86
CA ILE A 18 -17.24 14.73 28.96
C ILE A 18 -16.79 15.23 27.59
N GLY A 19 -15.76 16.09 27.52
CA GLY A 19 -15.17 16.56 26.26
C GLY A 19 -14.55 15.45 25.41
N LEU A 20 -13.98 14.42 26.05
CA LEU A 20 -13.40 13.27 25.36
C LEU A 20 -14.46 12.33 24.75
N ILE A 21 -15.63 12.20 25.40
CA ILE A 21 -16.75 11.36 24.92
C ILE A 21 -17.45 12.00 23.72
N SER A 22 -17.37 13.33 23.56
CA SER A 22 -17.95 14.10 22.45
C SER A 22 -17.16 14.02 21.13
N THR A 23 -16.17 13.14 21.02
CA THR A 23 -15.47 12.94 19.75
C THR A 23 -16.38 12.16 18.80
N ASN A 24 -17.16 12.90 18.00
CA ASN A 24 -17.93 12.37 16.89
C ASN A 24 -16.98 11.75 15.85
N SER A 25 -16.64 10.48 16.04
CA SER A 25 -15.99 9.69 15.01
C SER A 25 -17.02 9.44 13.90
N LYS A 26 -17.08 10.37 12.93
CA LYS A 26 -17.78 10.08 11.68
C LYS A 26 -17.12 8.86 11.08
N THR A 27 -17.88 7.78 10.94
CA THR A 27 -17.44 6.57 10.23
C THR A 27 -17.17 6.97 8.78
N VAL A 28 -15.90 7.23 8.46
CA VAL A 28 -15.50 7.49 7.08
C VAL A 28 -15.55 6.16 6.35
N GLN A 29 -16.56 5.98 5.51
CA GLN A 29 -16.66 4.80 4.65
C GLN A 29 -15.56 4.88 3.58
N ALA A 30 -14.45 4.20 3.84
CA ALA A 30 -13.33 4.17 2.92
C ALA A 30 -13.73 3.50 1.61
N THR A 31 -13.64 4.24 0.50
CA THR A 31 -13.79 3.64 -0.82
C THR A 31 -12.58 2.76 -1.10
N TYR A 32 -12.84 1.69 -1.83
CA TYR A 32 -11.82 0.82 -2.38
C TYR A 32 -10.72 1.58 -3.14
N LEU A 33 -9.47 1.25 -2.84
CA LEU A 33 -8.31 1.71 -3.61
C LEU A 33 -8.46 1.34 -5.08
N ASN A 34 -7.90 2.18 -5.94
CA ASN A 34 -7.94 2.03 -7.39
C ASN A 34 -6.64 1.43 -7.91
N GLY A 35 -6.73 0.26 -8.56
CA GLY A 35 -5.59 -0.42 -9.17
C GLY A 35 -4.91 0.38 -10.28
N ASN A 36 -5.66 1.23 -10.99
CA ASN A 36 -5.12 2.06 -12.06
C ASN A 36 -4.10 3.07 -11.53
N ASP A 37 -4.39 3.70 -10.39
CA ASP A 37 -3.51 4.69 -9.74
C ASP A 37 -2.12 4.09 -9.42
N TYR A 38 -2.07 2.80 -9.07
CA TYR A 38 -0.81 2.08 -8.86
C TYR A 38 -0.02 1.91 -10.16
N THR A 39 -0.70 1.60 -11.25
CA THR A 39 -0.07 1.38 -12.56
C THR A 39 0.30 2.68 -13.27
N ASP A 40 -0.35 3.80 -12.98
CA ASP A 40 0.05 5.14 -13.48
C ASP A 40 1.45 5.54 -12.99
N MET A 41 1.91 4.92 -11.91
CA MET A 41 3.26 5.10 -11.37
C MET A 41 4.32 4.23 -12.07
N CYS A 42 3.91 3.33 -12.98
CA CYS A 42 4.80 2.45 -13.74
C CYS A 42 5.57 3.18 -14.85
N LYS A 43 6.51 4.03 -14.44
CA LYS A 43 7.26 4.93 -15.34
C LYS A 43 8.69 4.46 -15.66
N ARG A 44 9.09 3.27 -15.21
CA ARG A 44 10.45 2.74 -15.44
C ARG A 44 10.40 1.47 -16.27
N TYR A 45 10.99 1.53 -17.45
CA TYR A 45 11.15 0.35 -18.31
C TYR A 45 12.41 -0.42 -17.94
N VAL A 46 12.25 -1.73 -17.66
CA VAL A 46 13.34 -2.55 -17.12
C VAL A 46 13.43 -3.91 -17.79
N LYS A 47 14.66 -4.46 -17.81
CA LYS A 47 14.94 -5.84 -18.18
C LYS A 47 15.04 -6.67 -16.93
N VAL A 48 14.36 -7.81 -16.92
CA VAL A 48 14.42 -8.79 -15.83
C VAL A 48 15.73 -9.55 -15.90
N VAL A 49 16.57 -9.44 -14.88
CA VAL A 49 17.87 -10.13 -14.79
C VAL A 49 17.81 -11.39 -13.90
N LYS A 50 16.82 -11.49 -13.01
CA LYS A 50 16.52 -12.69 -12.21
C LYS A 50 15.03 -12.98 -12.22
N THR A 51 14.66 -14.25 -12.32
CA THR A 51 13.25 -14.66 -12.28
C THR A 51 12.64 -14.40 -10.90
N VAL A 52 11.50 -13.72 -10.85
CA VAL A 52 10.80 -13.39 -9.58
C VAL A 52 9.34 -13.80 -9.61
N LYS A 53 8.77 -14.03 -8.42
CA LYS A 53 7.34 -14.33 -8.27
C LYS A 53 6.52 -13.07 -8.54
N VAL A 54 5.40 -13.27 -9.22
CA VAL A 54 4.39 -12.24 -9.48
C VAL A 54 3.11 -12.64 -8.79
N TYR A 55 2.49 -11.66 -8.15
CA TYR A 55 1.20 -11.77 -7.49
C TYR A 55 0.19 -10.88 -8.22
N LYS A 56 -1.00 -11.41 -8.42
CA LYS A 56 -2.17 -10.62 -8.79
C LYS A 56 -2.76 -10.05 -7.51
N VAL A 57 -2.90 -8.74 -7.47
CA VAL A 57 -3.38 -8.03 -6.29
C VAL A 57 -4.80 -7.56 -6.55
N ARG A 58 -5.72 -7.90 -5.65
CA ARG A 58 -7.05 -7.29 -5.59
C ARG A 58 -7.02 -6.21 -4.51
N THR A 59 -7.33 -4.98 -4.89
CA THR A 59 -7.22 -3.83 -3.99
C THR A 59 -8.17 -3.95 -2.79
N GLY A 60 -7.79 -3.43 -1.63
CA GLY A 60 -8.60 -3.29 -0.44
C GLY A 60 -9.18 -1.89 -0.31
N THR A 61 -9.74 -1.56 0.85
CA THR A 61 -10.09 -0.18 1.25
C THR A 61 -8.85 0.61 1.71
N CYS A 62 -7.77 -0.08 2.03
CA CYS A 62 -6.43 0.44 2.29
C CYS A 62 -5.39 -0.59 1.86
N GLU A 63 -4.10 -0.23 1.85
CA GLU A 63 -3.05 -1.12 1.33
C GLU A 63 -2.91 -2.42 2.13
N ALA A 64 -3.11 -2.35 3.45
CA ALA A 64 -3.10 -3.49 4.35
C ALA A 64 -4.21 -4.51 4.03
N ASN A 65 -5.32 -4.04 3.45
CA ASN A 65 -6.45 -4.86 3.05
C ASN A 65 -6.36 -5.34 1.59
N ASN A 66 -5.20 -5.21 0.94
CA ASN A 66 -4.97 -5.75 -0.39
C ASN A 66 -4.81 -7.27 -0.33
N HIS A 67 -5.42 -7.99 -1.27
CA HIS A 67 -5.35 -9.45 -1.33
C HIS A 67 -4.39 -9.89 -2.43
N PHE A 68 -3.29 -10.54 -2.03
CA PHE A 68 -2.24 -11.01 -2.92
C PHE A 68 -2.45 -12.49 -3.25
N LYS A 69 -2.72 -12.81 -4.52
CA LYS A 69 -2.80 -14.19 -5.01
C LYS A 69 -1.63 -14.46 -5.94
N TYR A 70 -0.89 -15.55 -5.71
CA TYR A 70 0.18 -15.96 -6.61
C TYR A 70 -0.35 -16.11 -8.04
N TYR A 71 0.31 -15.48 -9.00
CA TYR A 71 -0.08 -15.48 -10.41
C TYR A 71 0.91 -16.24 -11.28
N GLY A 72 2.20 -16.16 -10.96
CA GLY A 72 3.23 -16.87 -11.71
C GLY A 72 4.62 -16.30 -11.50
N LYS A 73 5.45 -16.41 -12.53
CA LYS A 73 6.83 -15.92 -12.52
C LYS A 73 7.06 -14.94 -13.66
N LEU A 74 7.78 -13.86 -13.35
CA LEU A 74 8.36 -12.95 -14.32
C LEU A 74 9.75 -13.49 -14.67
N LYS A 75 9.92 -14.02 -15.88
CA LYS A 75 11.13 -14.75 -16.30
C LYS A 75 12.28 -13.80 -16.64
N LYS A 76 13.52 -14.22 -16.35
CA LYS A 76 14.74 -13.55 -16.84
C LYS A 76 14.66 -13.27 -18.34
N GLY A 77 15.11 -12.09 -18.76
CA GLY A 77 15.05 -11.60 -20.14
C GLY A 77 13.77 -10.88 -20.51
N SER A 78 12.70 -10.99 -19.72
CA SER A 78 11.44 -10.27 -19.96
C SER A 78 11.64 -8.77 -19.79
N HIS A 79 10.79 -8.00 -20.47
CA HIS A 79 10.71 -6.56 -20.35
C HIS A 79 9.39 -6.16 -19.72
N VAL A 80 9.40 -5.15 -18.86
CA VAL A 80 8.21 -4.74 -18.11
C VAL A 80 8.37 -3.29 -17.65
N TRP A 81 7.25 -2.59 -17.50
CA TRP A 81 7.20 -1.31 -16.81
C TRP A 81 6.96 -1.53 -15.33
N ILE A 82 7.74 -0.87 -14.48
CA ILE A 82 7.63 -0.98 -13.03
C ILE A 82 7.35 0.37 -12.38
N SER A 83 6.71 0.35 -11.22
CA SER A 83 6.50 1.54 -10.40
C SER A 83 7.81 2.24 -10.07
N ARG A 84 7.78 3.58 -9.98
CA ARG A 84 8.95 4.37 -9.53
C ARG A 84 9.36 3.99 -8.10
N TRP A 85 8.37 3.73 -7.26
CA TRP A 85 8.55 3.44 -5.84
C TRP A 85 8.21 1.99 -5.55
N LEU A 86 8.89 1.46 -4.54
CA LEU A 86 8.56 0.18 -3.97
C LEU A 86 7.29 0.35 -3.12
N MET A 87 6.35 -0.57 -3.28
CA MET A 87 5.12 -0.59 -2.49
C MET A 87 5.48 -1.00 -1.06
N SER A 88 5.03 -0.20 -0.08
CA SER A 88 5.30 -0.46 1.34
C SER A 88 4.79 -1.84 1.73
N THR A 89 3.59 -2.22 1.28
CA THR A 89 3.07 -3.57 1.49
C THR A 89 3.79 -4.59 0.61
N GLY A 90 4.57 -5.47 1.24
CA GLY A 90 5.15 -6.66 0.60
C GLY A 90 6.51 -6.45 -0.07
N GLY A 91 7.08 -5.25 -0.02
CA GLY A 91 8.48 -5.03 -0.42
C GLY A 91 8.76 -5.34 -1.89
N GLY A 92 8.01 -4.73 -2.82
CA GLY A 92 8.16 -5.03 -4.25
C GLY A 92 7.62 -3.93 -5.16
N TRP A 93 7.53 -4.23 -6.45
CA TRP A 93 7.13 -3.25 -7.47
C TRP A 93 5.82 -3.64 -8.11
N VAL A 94 4.99 -2.63 -8.38
CA VAL A 94 3.85 -2.78 -9.30
C VAL A 94 4.43 -2.95 -10.70
N ILE A 95 3.86 -3.88 -11.46
CA ILE A 95 4.32 -4.18 -12.82
C ILE A 95 3.16 -4.09 -13.82
N ILE A 96 3.45 -3.59 -15.02
CA ILE A 96 2.52 -3.56 -16.15
C ILE A 96 3.26 -3.93 -17.43
N ASN A 97 2.59 -4.70 -18.29
CA ASN A 97 3.07 -5.07 -19.62
C ASN A 97 1.87 -5.36 -20.52
N ASP A 98 1.93 -4.87 -21.75
CA ASP A 98 0.95 -5.10 -22.79
C ASP A 98 0.73 -6.61 -22.96
N GLY A 99 -0.50 -7.05 -22.68
CA GLY A 99 -0.96 -8.42 -22.88
C GLY A 99 -1.03 -9.33 -21.65
N LYS A 100 -0.09 -9.24 -20.68
CA LYS A 100 -0.07 -10.18 -19.53
C LYS A 100 -0.36 -9.56 -18.17
N TYR A 101 0.21 -8.39 -17.90
CA TYR A 101 0.08 -7.73 -16.60
C TYR A 101 -0.73 -6.46 -16.78
N TYR A 102 -2.05 -6.60 -16.75
CA TYR A 102 -3.02 -5.51 -16.96
C TYR A 102 -3.41 -4.81 -15.65
N SER A 103 -4.10 -3.68 -15.77
CA SER A 103 -4.72 -2.98 -14.65
C SER A 103 -6.23 -2.87 -14.82
N THR A 104 -6.95 -2.83 -13.71
CA THR A 104 -8.34 -2.38 -13.64
C THR A 104 -8.51 -1.61 -12.34
N ARG A 105 -9.70 -1.00 -12.15
CA ARG A 105 -10.03 -0.33 -10.88
C ARG A 105 -9.76 -1.19 -9.64
N ARG A 106 -9.84 -2.52 -9.73
CA ARG A 106 -9.73 -3.41 -8.58
C ARG A 106 -8.59 -4.43 -8.68
N THR A 107 -7.69 -4.30 -9.65
CA THR A 107 -6.65 -5.30 -9.90
C THR A 107 -5.40 -4.68 -10.48
N PHE A 108 -4.24 -5.11 -9.96
CA PHE A 108 -2.92 -4.84 -10.54
C PHE A 108 -1.98 -6.03 -10.28
N PHE A 109 -0.75 -5.96 -10.77
CA PHE A 109 0.25 -7.02 -10.59
C PHE A 109 1.47 -6.53 -9.83
N PHE A 110 2.05 -7.42 -9.03
CA PHE A 110 3.11 -7.11 -8.09
C PHE A 110 4.26 -8.11 -8.20
N ALA A 111 5.47 -7.63 -8.48
CA ALA A 111 6.69 -8.41 -8.46
C ALA A 111 7.39 -8.26 -7.11
N VAL A 112 7.49 -9.36 -6.36
CA VAL A 112 8.09 -9.37 -5.02
C VAL A 112 9.60 -9.21 -5.09
N ASN A 113 10.19 -8.41 -4.18
CA ASN A 113 11.64 -8.41 -4.00
C ASN A 113 12.04 -9.54 -3.04
N PRO A 114 12.79 -10.56 -3.48
CA PRO A 114 13.21 -11.65 -2.58
C PRO A 114 14.12 -11.20 -1.43
N HIS A 115 14.74 -10.02 -1.50
CA HIS A 115 15.62 -9.48 -0.45
C HIS A 115 15.00 -8.31 0.35
N GLY A 116 13.68 -8.13 0.30
CA GLY A 116 12.99 -7.07 1.06
C GLY A 116 13.29 -5.66 0.55
N TYR A 117 13.40 -4.67 1.45
CA TYR A 117 13.43 -3.25 1.11
C TYR A 117 14.76 -2.73 0.55
N ASN A 118 15.87 -3.46 0.74
CA ASN A 118 17.18 -2.82 0.72
C ASN A 118 17.79 -2.58 -0.66
N ARG A 119 17.65 -3.47 -1.65
CA ARG A 119 18.00 -3.20 -3.07
C ARG A 119 17.24 -4.13 -4.02
N ALA A 120 16.76 -3.59 -5.14
CA ALA A 120 16.25 -4.41 -6.23
C ALA A 120 17.41 -5.13 -6.91
N ASN A 121 17.40 -6.47 -6.92
CA ASN A 121 18.44 -7.26 -7.58
C ASN A 121 17.93 -8.11 -8.75
N TRP A 122 16.65 -7.94 -9.12
CA TRP A 122 15.99 -8.75 -10.14
C TRP A 122 15.77 -8.05 -11.46
N TYR A 123 16.00 -6.73 -11.55
CA TYR A 123 15.90 -5.97 -12.80
C TYR A 123 17.11 -5.04 -13.03
N LYS A 124 17.30 -4.65 -14.29
CA LYS A 124 18.20 -3.57 -14.74
C LYS A 124 17.38 -2.56 -15.56
N ARG A 125 17.57 -1.26 -15.34
CA ARG A 125 16.94 -0.22 -16.18
C ARG A 125 17.54 -0.22 -17.57
N ILE A 126 16.70 0.10 -18.56
CA ILE A 126 17.09 0.17 -19.98
C ILE A 126 17.08 1.62 -20.50
N ALA A 127 16.44 2.52 -19.76
CA ALA A 127 16.40 3.95 -20.00
C ALA A 127 16.73 4.71 -18.69
#